data_AF-A0A349PBW5-F1
#
_entry.id   AF-A0A349PBW5-F1
#
_cell.length_a   1.000
_cell.length_b   1.000
_cell.length_c   1.000
_cell.angle_alpha   90.00
_cell.angle_beta   90.00
_cell.angle_gamma   90.00
#
_symmetry.space_group_name_H-M   'P 1'
#
loop_
_entity.id
_entity.type
_entity.pdbx_description
1 polymer ?
#
loop_
_entity_poly.entity_id
_entity_poly.type
_entity_poly.pdbx_seq_one_letter_code
_entity_poly.pdbx_strand_id
1 'polypeptide(L)'
;MDPRKIEPLDWFYYLAPVWLVLEVFVWPNFRAGAVVGGGLAGTVGFYAVEGGLGAALWYRLRYAGLAALCENVICLVLVLKFILLSPLDTALALADNAPGAAGAAASYAAALPGALVSMAQVGFRLKKQISWQ
;
A
#
# COMPACT_ATOMS: atom_id res chain seq x y z
N MET A 1 20.01 17.17 -18.07
CA MET A 1 19.27 16.65 -16.90
C MET A 1 17.89 17.28 -16.95
N ASP A 2 16.89 16.50 -17.34
CA ASP A 2 15.51 16.95 -17.44
C ASP A 2 14.96 17.26 -16.03
N PRO A 3 14.54 18.49 -15.72
CA PRO A 3 14.00 18.82 -14.41
C PRO A 3 12.57 18.30 -14.33
N ARG A 4 12.40 16.99 -14.10
CA ARG A 4 11.08 16.48 -13.71
C ARG A 4 10.68 17.19 -12.42
N LYS A 5 9.67 18.07 -12.53
CA LYS A 5 9.01 18.70 -11.38
C LYS A 5 8.59 17.58 -10.43
N ILE A 6 8.86 17.73 -9.14
CA ILE A 6 8.33 16.84 -8.11
C ILE A 6 6.84 16.77 -8.33
N GLU A 7 6.35 15.60 -8.74
CA GLU A 7 4.94 15.50 -9.07
C GLU A 7 4.15 15.40 -7.76
N PRO A 8 2.92 15.94 -7.70
CA PRO A 8 2.05 15.74 -6.54
C PRO A 8 1.89 14.26 -6.15
N LEU A 9 2.17 13.36 -7.09
CA LEU A 9 2.15 11.92 -6.96
C LEU A 9 3.40 11.31 -6.29
N ASP A 10 4.55 11.98 -6.30
CA ASP A 10 5.78 11.53 -5.62
C ASP A 10 5.72 11.79 -4.10
N TRP A 11 4.92 12.78 -3.70
CA TRP A 11 4.70 13.16 -2.30
C TRP A 11 4.29 12.00 -1.41
N PHE A 12 3.61 11.01 -1.96
CA PHE A 12 3.18 9.86 -1.20
C PHE A 12 4.33 9.02 -0.62
N TYR A 13 5.38 8.78 -1.41
CA TYR A 13 6.55 8.06 -0.93
C TYR A 13 7.34 8.89 0.09
N TYR A 14 7.32 10.22 -0.05
CA TYR A 14 7.88 11.12 0.97
C TYR A 14 7.07 11.12 2.27
N LEU A 15 5.77 10.88 2.18
CA LEU A 15 4.86 10.78 3.32
C LEU A 15 4.82 9.38 3.93
N ALA A 16 5.56 8.39 3.42
CA ALA A 16 5.65 7.04 4.00
C ALA A 16 5.88 7.03 5.53
N PRO A 17 6.75 7.88 6.11
CA PRO A 17 6.90 7.96 7.56
C PRO A 17 5.63 8.46 8.27
N VAL A 18 4.90 9.39 7.65
CA VAL A 18 3.64 9.93 8.20
C VAL A 18 2.55 8.87 8.15
N TRP A 19 2.47 8.13 7.04
CA TRP A 19 1.54 7.00 6.89
C TRP A 19 1.83 5.89 7.91
N LEU A 20 3.10 5.56 8.16
CA LEU A 20 3.49 4.63 9.21
C LEU A 20 3.02 5.08 10.60
N VAL A 21 3.23 6.36 10.95
CA VAL A 21 2.77 6.90 12.23
C VAL A 21 1.25 6.83 12.34
N LEU A 22 0.52 7.20 11.28
CA LEU A 22 -0.93 7.07 11.24
C LEU A 22 -1.36 5.62 11.43
N GLU A 23 -0.71 4.67 10.75
CA GLU A 23 -1.06 3.25 10.83
C GLU A 23 -0.74 2.65 12.21
N VAL A 24 0.33 3.06 12.87
CA VAL A 24 0.70 2.53 14.19
C VAL A 24 -0.14 3.13 15.31
N PHE A 25 -0.46 4.42 15.26
CA PHE A 25 -1.03 5.14 16.40
C PHE A 25 -2.49 5.57 16.26
N VAL A 26 -2.99 5.76 15.03
CA VAL A 26 -4.30 6.37 14.79
C VAL A 26 -5.26 5.39 14.10
N TRP A 27 -4.75 4.61 13.15
CA TRP A 27 -5.55 3.73 12.30
C TRP A 27 -4.83 2.41 12.00
N PRO A 28 -4.87 1.44 12.92
CA PRO A 28 -4.26 0.12 12.73
C PRO A 28 -4.73 -0.56 11.44
N ASN A 29 -3.79 -1.20 10.74
CA ASN A 29 -4.01 -1.96 9.50
C ASN A 29 -4.43 -1.13 8.28
N PHE A 30 -4.40 0.21 8.35
CA PHE A 30 -4.92 1.08 7.30
C PHE A 30 -4.45 0.76 5.87
N ARG A 31 -3.14 0.67 5.60
CA ARG A 31 -2.60 0.36 4.25
C ARG A 31 -1.75 -0.89 4.24
N ALA A 32 -0.81 -0.99 5.18
CA ALA A 32 0.04 -2.17 5.29
C ALA A 32 -0.80 -3.40 5.63
N GLY A 33 -1.89 -3.25 6.39
CA GLY A 33 -2.83 -4.33 6.70
C GLY A 33 -3.32 -5.11 5.47
N ALA A 34 -3.56 -4.43 4.34
CA ALA A 34 -4.00 -5.07 3.10
C ALA A 34 -2.90 -5.89 2.39
N VAL A 35 -1.63 -5.59 2.67
CA VAL A 35 -0.46 -6.17 1.98
C VAL A 35 0.23 -7.22 2.85
N VAL A 36 0.37 -6.97 4.14
CA VAL A 36 1.16 -7.79 5.09
C VAL A 36 0.33 -8.39 6.23
N GLY A 37 -0.99 -8.17 6.26
CA GLY A 37 -1.89 -8.80 7.24
C GLY A 37 -1.79 -8.24 8.66
N GLY A 38 -1.24 -7.02 8.83
CA GLY A 38 -1.32 -6.28 10.09
C GLY A 38 -0.25 -6.57 11.15
N GLY A 39 0.71 -7.46 10.86
CA GLY A 39 1.85 -7.69 11.75
C GLY A 39 2.76 -6.46 11.83
N LEU A 40 3.26 -6.14 13.02
CA LEU A 40 4.17 -4.99 13.24
C LEU A 40 5.41 -5.07 12.35
N ALA A 41 6.05 -6.24 12.28
CA ALA A 41 7.23 -6.45 11.44
C ALA A 41 6.92 -6.25 9.95
N GLY A 42 5.78 -6.76 9.47
CA GLY A 42 5.34 -6.55 8.10
C GLY A 42 5.03 -5.08 7.81
N THR A 43 4.40 -4.39 8.75
CA THR A 43 4.02 -2.98 8.63
C THR A 43 5.24 -2.08 8.54
N VAL A 44 6.22 -2.30 9.42
CA VAL A 44 7.51 -1.59 9.37
C VAL A 44 8.24 -1.89 8.07
N GLY A 45 8.25 -3.15 7.62
CA GLY A 45 8.86 -3.54 6.35
C GLY A 45 8.23 -2.86 5.14
N PHE A 46 6.90 -2.79 5.09
CA PHE A 46 6.15 -2.13 4.03
C PHE A 46 6.54 -0.64 3.92
N TYR A 47 6.46 0.10 5.02
CA TYR A 47 6.78 1.53 5.03
C TYR A 47 8.28 1.82 4.89
N ALA A 48 9.16 0.88 5.26
CA ALA A 48 10.59 0.99 4.97
C ALA A 48 10.87 0.91 3.46
N VAL A 49 10.14 0.06 2.73
CA VAL A 49 10.22 0.00 1.26
C VAL A 49 9.67 1.28 0.64
N GLU A 50 8.52 1.78 1.09
CA GLU A 50 7.97 3.05 0.59
C GLU A 50 8.91 4.24 0.89
N GLY A 51 9.43 4.33 2.11
CA GLY A 51 10.38 5.38 2.50
C GLY A 51 11.70 5.28 1.71
N GLY A 52 12.19 4.06 1.46
CA GLY A 52 13.38 3.80 0.65
C GLY A 52 13.18 4.21 -0.81
N LEU A 53 12.01 3.93 -1.38
CA LEU A 53 11.63 4.39 -2.71
C LEU A 53 11.49 5.92 -2.76
N GLY A 54 10.95 6.53 -1.70
CA GLY A 54 10.94 7.98 -1.52
C GLY A 54 12.35 8.55 -1.55
N ALA A 55 13.27 8.02 -0.75
CA ALA A 55 14.66 8.44 -0.77
C ALA A 55 15.31 8.25 -2.16
N ALA A 56 15.06 7.13 -2.84
CA ALA A 56 15.58 6.87 -4.18
C ALA A 56 15.07 7.88 -5.23
N LEU A 57 13.80 8.28 -5.13
CA LEU A 57 13.20 9.33 -5.95
C LEU A 57 13.81 10.71 -5.64
N TRP A 58 14.03 11.01 -4.35
CA TRP A 58 14.66 12.25 -3.90
C TRP A 58 16.09 12.41 -4.45
N TYR A 59 16.90 11.36 -4.36
CA TYR A 59 18.27 11.33 -4.87
C TYR A 59 18.36 11.10 -6.38
N ARG A 60 17.22 11.00 -7.09
CA ARG A 60 17.14 10.86 -8.54
C ARG A 60 17.95 9.69 -9.09
N LEU A 61 17.93 8.55 -8.39
CA LEU A 61 18.64 7.36 -8.81
C LEU A 61 18.10 6.83 -10.15
N ARG A 62 18.98 6.24 -10.96
CA ARG A 62 18.75 5.89 -12.38
C ARG A 62 17.60 4.91 -12.64
N TYR A 63 17.00 4.32 -11.62
CA TYR A 63 15.86 3.40 -11.73
C TYR A 63 14.72 3.67 -10.75
N ALA A 64 14.75 4.78 -10.00
CA ALA A 64 13.79 5.04 -8.93
C ALA A 64 12.33 5.08 -9.43
N GLY A 65 12.10 5.69 -10.59
CA GLY A 65 10.75 5.73 -11.19
C GLY A 65 10.23 4.36 -11.64
N LEU A 66 11.12 3.48 -12.13
CA LEU A 66 10.75 2.14 -12.57
C LEU A 66 10.49 1.22 -11.37
N ALA A 67 11.32 1.32 -10.33
CA ALA A 67 11.12 0.62 -9.07
C ALA A 67 9.80 1.02 -8.39
N ALA A 68 9.47 2.31 -8.37
CA ALA A 68 8.19 2.79 -7.86
C ALA A 68 7.01 2.26 -8.70
N LEU A 69 7.15 2.16 -10.02
CA LEU A 69 6.08 1.60 -10.86
C LEU A 69 5.88 0.10 -10.60
N CYS A 70 6.96 -0.67 -10.48
CA CYS A 70 6.88 -2.09 -10.13
C CYS A 70 6.23 -2.31 -8.76
N GLU A 71 6.62 -1.55 -7.75
CA GLU A 71 6.03 -1.63 -6.41
C GLU A 71 4.54 -1.29 -6.44
N ASN A 72 4.14 -0.24 -7.17
CA ASN A 72 2.73 0.12 -7.36
C ASN A 72 1.92 -1.02 -8.01
N VAL A 73 2.47 -1.71 -9.02
CA VAL A 73 1.81 -2.85 -9.68
C VAL A 73 1.64 -4.02 -8.71
N ILE A 74 2.69 -4.35 -7.93
CA ILE A 74 2.64 -5.41 -6.93
C ILE A 74 1.59 -5.08 -5.86
N CYS A 75 1.59 -3.84 -5.35
CA CYS A 75 0.58 -3.38 -4.40
C CYS A 75 -0.83 -3.48 -4.99
N LEU A 76 -1.05 -3.11 -6.25
CA LEU A 76 -2.36 -3.23 -6.87
C LEU A 76 -2.85 -4.69 -6.94
N VAL A 77 -1.95 -5.62 -7.31
CA VAL A 77 -2.26 -7.06 -7.34
C VAL A 77 -2.59 -7.59 -5.95
N LEU A 78 -1.82 -7.19 -4.93
CA LEU A 78 -2.04 -7.62 -3.55
C LEU A 78 -3.33 -7.02 -2.96
N VAL A 79 -3.66 -5.77 -3.27
CA VAL A 79 -4.94 -5.19 -2.87
C VAL A 79 -6.11 -5.85 -3.60
N LEU A 80 -5.97 -6.21 -4.88
CA LEU A 80 -6.99 -6.99 -5.61
C LEU A 80 -7.21 -8.35 -4.96
N LYS A 81 -6.13 -9.06 -4.61
CA LYS A 81 -6.21 -10.29 -3.81
C LYS A 81 -6.93 -10.04 -2.49
N PHE A 82 -6.58 -8.97 -1.78
CA PHE A 82 -7.20 -8.62 -0.51
C PHE A 82 -8.70 -8.35 -0.65
N ILE A 83 -9.13 -7.61 -1.67
CA ILE A 83 -10.56 -7.29 -1.89
C ILE A 83 -11.34 -8.54 -2.33
N LEU A 84 -10.77 -9.38 -3.20
CA LEU A 84 -11.49 -10.50 -3.81
C LEU A 84 -11.45 -11.77 -2.97
N LEU A 85 -10.31 -12.10 -2.36
CA LEU A 85 -10.10 -13.37 -1.67
C LEU A 85 -10.28 -13.24 -0.16
N SER A 86 -9.89 -12.12 0.47
CA SER A 86 -10.01 -12.01 1.93
C SER A 86 -11.45 -12.09 2.46
N PRO A 87 -12.50 -11.57 1.79
CA PRO A 87 -13.88 -11.81 2.22
C PRO A 87 -14.28 -13.28 2.15
N LEU A 88 -13.85 -13.98 1.10
CA LEU A 88 -14.15 -15.40 0.91
C LEU A 88 -13.45 -16.25 1.97
N ASP A 89 -12.16 -16.00 2.20
CA ASP A 89 -11.37 -16.67 3.23
C ASP A 89 -11.93 -16.41 4.63
N THR A 90 -12.37 -15.17 4.90
CA THR A 90 -12.97 -14.80 6.19
C THR A 90 -14.34 -15.45 6.37
N ALA A 91 -15.15 -15.53 5.31
CA ALA A 91 -16.46 -16.18 5.34
C ALA A 91 -16.32 -17.70 5.59
N LEU A 92 -15.36 -18.36 4.95
CA LEU A 92 -15.03 -19.78 5.20
C LEU A 92 -14.54 -19.99 6.64
N ALA A 93 -13.62 -19.15 7.12
CA ALA A 93 -13.12 -19.24 8.49
C ALA A 93 -14.21 -19.00 9.56
N LEU A 94 -15.15 -18.08 9.30
CA LEU A 94 -16.33 -17.86 10.15
C LEU A 94 -17.28 -19.06 10.13
N ALA A 95 -17.51 -19.65 8.95
CA ALA A 95 -18.34 -20.85 8.82
C ALA A 95 -17.77 -22.04 9.60
N ASP A 96 -16.45 -22.19 9.62
CA ASP A 96 -15.73 -23.24 10.34
C ASP A 96 -15.51 -22.94 11.84
N ASN A 97 -16.04 -21.82 12.36
CA ASN A 97 -15.78 -21.33 13.73
C ASN A 97 -14.29 -21.27 14.09
N ALA A 98 -13.44 -20.93 13.11
CA ALA A 98 -12.01 -20.91 13.29
C ALA A 98 -11.61 -19.83 14.32
N PRO A 99 -10.69 -20.15 15.27
CA PRO A 99 -10.22 -19.17 16.23
C PRO A 99 -9.55 -17.99 15.51
N GLY A 100 -9.98 -16.77 15.84
CA GLY A 100 -9.44 -15.53 15.26
C GLY A 100 -10.18 -14.99 14.03
N ALA A 101 -11.21 -15.69 13.51
CA ALA A 101 -11.96 -15.26 12.33
C ALA A 101 -12.63 -13.87 12.49
N ALA A 102 -13.16 -13.55 13.67
CA ALA A 102 -13.71 -12.23 13.98
C ALA A 102 -12.66 -11.11 13.98
N GLY A 103 -11.43 -11.42 14.45
CA GLY A 103 -10.31 -10.48 14.43
C GLY A 103 -9.78 -10.22 13.02
N ALA A 104 -9.77 -11.25 12.17
CA ALA A 104 -9.45 -11.11 10.75
C ALA A 104 -10.49 -10.24 10.01
N ALA A 105 -11.79 -10.42 10.29
CA ALA A 105 -12.86 -9.61 9.72
C ALA A 105 -12.75 -8.12 10.11
N ALA A 106 -12.46 -7.84 11.39
CA ALA A 106 -12.26 -6.47 11.88
C ALA A 106 -11.00 -5.82 11.25
N SER A 107 -9.91 -6.59 11.13
CA SER A 107 -8.67 -6.13 10.48
C SER A 107 -8.88 -5.86 8.99
N TYR A 108 -9.68 -6.70 8.33
CA TYR A 108 -10.09 -6.49 6.94
C TYR A 108 -10.85 -5.18 6.76
N ALA A 109 -11.87 -4.94 7.59
CA ALA A 109 -12.66 -3.71 7.54
C ALA A 109 -11.83 -2.46 7.81
N ALA A 110 -10.85 -2.54 8.73
CA ALA A 110 -9.95 -1.43 9.06
C ALA A 110 -8.98 -1.09 7.92
N ALA A 111 -8.54 -2.08 7.14
CA ALA A 111 -7.59 -1.94 6.04
C ALA A 111 -8.24 -1.51 4.70
N LEU A 112 -9.54 -1.75 4.54
CA LEU A 112 -10.25 -1.50 3.28
C LEU A 112 -10.15 -0.03 2.81
N PRO A 113 -10.35 1.00 3.66
CA PRO A 113 -10.30 2.39 3.22
C PRO A 113 -8.91 2.81 2.71
N GLY A 114 -7.84 2.42 3.41
CA GLY A 114 -6.48 2.76 3.00
C GLY A 114 -6.04 1.98 1.76
N ALA A 115 -6.49 0.73 1.62
CA ALA A 115 -6.30 -0.06 0.41
C ALA A 115 -6.96 0.58 -0.82
N LEU A 116 -8.20 1.07 -0.70
CA LEU A 116 -8.91 1.76 -1.78
C LEU A 116 -8.25 3.09 -2.16
N VAL A 117 -7.82 3.88 -1.18
CA VAL A 117 -7.05 5.12 -1.42
C VAL A 117 -5.75 4.80 -2.16
N SER A 118 -5.04 3.76 -1.74
CA SER A 118 -3.80 3.31 -2.39
C SER A 118 -4.06 2.88 -3.84
N MET A 119 -5.10 2.08 -4.10
CA MET A 119 -5.49 1.67 -5.45
C MET A 119 -5.85 2.85 -6.35
N ALA A 120 -6.69 3.77 -5.88
CA ALA A 120 -7.09 4.95 -6.65
C ALA A 120 -5.84 5.75 -7.05
N GLN A 121 -4.95 5.97 -6.09
CA GLN A 121 -3.72 6.71 -6.34
C GLN A 121 -2.80 6.01 -7.34
N VAL A 122 -2.57 4.70 -7.21
CA VAL A 122 -1.78 3.91 -8.18
C VAL A 122 -2.38 4.06 -9.58
N GLY A 123 -3.70 3.93 -9.70
CA GLY A 123 -4.41 4.11 -10.98
C GLY A 123 -4.19 5.50 -11.59
N PHE A 124 -4.25 6.56 -10.78
CA PHE A 124 -3.91 7.91 -11.23
C PHE A 124 -2.45 8.05 -11.68
N ARG A 125 -1.48 7.39 -11.01
CA ARG A 125 -0.06 7.41 -11.44
C ARG A 125 0.14 6.73 -12.77
N LEU A 126 -0.41 5.53 -12.93
CA LEU A 126 -0.29 4.76 -14.16
C LEU A 126 -0.89 5.53 -15.34
N LYS A 127 -2.10 6.08 -15.17
CA LYS A 127 -2.73 6.92 -16.20
C LYS A 127 -1.86 8.10 -16.59
N LYS A 128 -1.29 8.81 -15.62
CA LYS A 128 -0.46 9.99 -15.88
C LYS A 128 0.83 9.63 -16.62
N GLN A 129 1.50 8.55 -16.22
CA GLN A 129 2.72 8.10 -16.92
C GLN A 129 2.43 7.67 -18.36
N ILE A 130 1.31 6.99 -18.61
CA ILE A 130 0.89 6.62 -19.97
C ILE A 130 0.55 7.86 -20.80
N SER A 131 -0.13 8.85 -20.22
CA SER A 131 -0.53 10.09 -20.92
C SER A 131 0.64 11.03 -21.25
N TRP A 132 1.83 10.81 -20.68
CA TRP A 132 3.04 11.58 -20.93
C TRP A 132 4.00 10.88 -21.93
N GLN A 133 3.62 9.69 -22.41
CA GLN A 133 4.23 9.04 -23.58
C GLN A 133 3.49 9.45 -24.86
#